data_AF-A0A1I0R993-F1
#
_entry.id   AF-A0A1I0R993-F1
#
_cell.length_a   1.000
_cell.length_b   1.000
_cell.length_c   1.000
_cell.angle_alpha   90.00
_cell.angle_beta   90.00
_cell.angle_gamma   90.00
#
_symmetry.space_group_name_H-M   'P 1'
#
loop_
_entity.id
_entity.type
_entity.pdbx_description
1 polymer ?
#
loop_
_entity_poly.entity_id
_entity_poly.type
_entity_poly.pdbx_seq_one_letter_code
_entity_poly.pdbx_strand_id
1 'polypeptide(L)'
;MHRLFFSDATRNIDIKMATTLKDPLKKDEQFYVVDIRTIDSYLEQELFYCWVKGVPYTLNEMIFFAVNNQLALDIYGETDHQLIAHYGA
;
A
#
# COMPACT_ATOMS: atom_id res chain seq x y z
N MET A 1 -11.97 3.06 -7.08
CA MET A 1 -11.11 2.12 -6.35
C MET A 1 -9.80 2.82 -6.01
N HIS A 2 -9.43 2.87 -4.75
CA HIS A 2 -8.20 3.54 -4.31
C HIS A 2 -6.96 2.68 -4.58
N ARG A 3 -5.84 3.36 -4.81
CA ARG A 3 -4.53 2.72 -5.00
C ARG A 3 -3.62 3.09 -3.84
N LEU A 4 -2.93 2.09 -3.32
CA LEU A 4 -1.90 2.27 -2.29
C LEU A 4 -0.55 2.19 -2.99
N PHE A 5 0.35 3.11 -2.65
CA PHE A 5 1.68 3.15 -3.19
C PHE A 5 2.70 3.20 -2.04
N PHE A 6 3.50 2.15 -1.93
CA PHE A 6 4.60 2.07 -0.98
C PHE A 6 5.92 2.41 -1.68
N SER A 7 6.73 3.30 -1.10
CA SER A 7 7.99 3.71 -1.70
C SER A 7 9.13 3.93 -0.71
N ASP A 8 10.36 3.67 -1.15
CA ASP A 8 11.60 4.10 -0.51
C ASP A 8 12.69 4.31 -1.56
N ALA A 9 13.14 5.56 -1.72
CA ALA A 9 14.16 5.93 -2.71
C ALA A 9 15.56 5.39 -2.39
N THR A 10 15.90 5.18 -1.12
CA THR A 10 17.21 4.67 -0.70
C THR A 10 17.34 3.17 -0.99
N ARG A 11 16.25 2.43 -0.78
CA ARG A 11 16.18 0.98 -1.04
C ARG A 11 15.69 0.64 -2.46
N ASN A 12 15.36 1.65 -3.27
CA ASN A 12 14.74 1.49 -4.61
C ASN A 12 13.45 0.66 -4.59
N ILE A 13 12.57 0.90 -3.62
CA ILE A 13 11.27 0.24 -3.50
C ILE A 13 10.20 1.13 -4.13
N ASP A 14 9.40 0.57 -5.05
CA ASP A 14 8.23 1.21 -5.68
C ASP A 14 7.11 0.17 -5.87
N ILE A 15 6.28 -0.06 -4.85
CA ILE A 15 5.21 -1.07 -4.88
C ILE A 15 3.84 -0.44 -5.00
N LYS A 16 3.13 -0.76 -6.08
CA LYS A 16 1.78 -0.25 -6.35
C LYS A 16 0.74 -1.34 -6.12
N MET A 17 -0.26 -1.06 -5.29
CA MET A 17 -1.36 -1.98 -5.02
C MET A 17 -2.71 -1.40 -5.44
N ALA A 18 -3.47 -2.16 -6.22
CA ALA A 18 -4.87 -1.87 -6.49
C ALA A 18 -5.74 -2.53 -5.40
N THR A 19 -6.72 -1.80 -4.88
CA THR A 19 -7.52 -2.24 -3.74
C THR A 19 -9.01 -2.01 -3.92
N THR A 20 -9.81 -2.63 -3.06
CA THR A 20 -11.25 -2.36 -2.95
C THR A 20 -11.59 -1.28 -1.92
N LEU A 21 -10.60 -0.56 -1.38
CA LEU A 21 -10.80 0.48 -0.35
C LEU A 21 -11.74 1.57 -0.88
N LYS A 22 -12.75 1.93 -0.08
CA LYS A 22 -13.76 2.93 -0.44
C LYS A 22 -13.51 4.26 0.25
N ASP A 23 -13.26 4.26 1.56
CA ASP A 23 -12.96 5.48 2.31
C ASP A 23 -11.49 5.47 2.79
N PRO A 24 -10.60 6.23 2.14
CA PRO A 24 -9.18 6.28 2.49
C PRO A 24 -8.89 7.04 3.79
N LEU A 25 -9.90 7.62 4.44
CA LEU A 25 -9.77 8.27 5.75
C LEU A 25 -10.26 7.39 6.90
N LYS A 26 -11.00 6.31 6.60
CA LYS A 26 -11.52 5.36 7.60
C LYS A 26 -10.53 4.23 7.83
N LYS A 27 -9.64 4.42 8.81
CA LYS A 27 -8.52 3.51 9.09
C LYS A 27 -8.90 2.07 9.44
N ASP A 28 -10.08 1.86 10.01
CA ASP A 28 -10.57 0.53 10.40
C ASP A 28 -11.45 -0.12 9.30
N GLU A 29 -11.59 0.51 8.13
CA GLU A 29 -12.28 -0.11 6.99
C GLU A 29 -11.51 -1.34 6.52
N GLN A 30 -12.22 -2.47 6.40
CA GLN A 30 -11.69 -3.66 5.74
C GLN A 30 -11.80 -3.55 4.23
N PHE A 31 -10.73 -3.91 3.54
CA PHE A 31 -10.68 -3.98 2.09
C PHE A 31 -9.80 -5.15 1.63
N TYR A 32 -9.83 -5.43 0.33
CA TYR A 32 -9.04 -6.48 -0.30
C TYR A 32 -7.99 -5.87 -1.23
N VAL A 33 -6.82 -6.48 -1.24
CA VAL A 33 -5.84 -6.26 -2.31
C VAL A 33 -6.28 -7.03 -3.55
N VAL A 34 -6.39 -6.33 -4.67
CA VAL A 34 -6.81 -6.88 -5.97
C VAL A 34 -5.59 -7.20 -6.83
N ASP A 35 -4.60 -6.30 -6.80
CA ASP A 35 -3.37 -6.44 -7.57
C ASP A 35 -2.20 -5.84 -6.81
N ILE A 36 -1.02 -6.43 -6.97
CA ILE A 36 0.25 -5.92 -6.47
C ILE A 36 1.21 -5.93 -7.65
N ARG A 37 1.77 -4.76 -7.97
CA ARG A 37 2.70 -4.58 -9.09
C ARG A 37 4.08 -4.21 -8.56
N THR A 38 5.07 -4.35 -9.45
CA THR A 38 6.46 -3.92 -9.25
C THR A 38 7.23 -4.65 -8.14
N ILE A 39 6.87 -5.89 -7.82
CA ILE A 39 7.73 -6.76 -7.00
C ILE A 39 8.75 -7.45 -7.91
N ASP A 40 9.91 -6.83 -8.09
CA ASP A 40 10.93 -7.28 -9.05
C ASP A 40 12.24 -7.72 -8.36
N SER A 41 12.48 -7.27 -7.13
CA SER A 41 13.67 -7.62 -6.34
C SER A 41 13.38 -8.63 -5.22
N TYR A 42 14.43 -9.33 -4.77
CA TYR A 42 14.36 -10.23 -3.61
C TYR A 42 13.91 -9.51 -2.34
N LEU A 43 14.38 -8.27 -2.14
CA LEU A 43 13.99 -7.46 -0.99
C LEU A 43 12.49 -7.15 -0.98
N GLU A 44 11.93 -6.76 -2.12
CA GLU A 44 10.49 -6.49 -2.24
C GLU A 44 9.67 -7.75 -2.01
N GLN A 45 10.11 -8.90 -2.53
CA GLN A 45 9.45 -10.18 -2.28
C GLN A 45 9.41 -10.51 -0.79
N GLU A 46 10.56 -10.41 -0.10
CA GLU A 46 10.66 -10.66 1.34
C GLU A 46 9.90 -9.65 2.19
N LEU A 47 9.76 -8.40 1.75
CA LEU A 47 9.08 -7.37 2.52
C LEU A 47 7.55 -7.44 2.35
N PHE A 48 7.07 -7.76 1.14
CA PHE A 48 5.65 -7.71 0.79
C PHE A 48 4.96 -9.09 0.68
N TYR A 49 5.65 -10.20 0.98
CA TYR A 49 5.08 -11.57 0.89
C TYR A 49 3.78 -11.77 1.68
N CYS A 50 3.56 -10.99 2.75
CA CYS A 50 2.41 -11.12 3.63
C CYS A 50 1.10 -10.57 3.04
N TRP A 51 1.18 -9.84 1.93
CA TRP A 51 0.02 -9.23 1.26
C TRP A 51 -0.53 -10.16 0.17
N VAL A 52 -1.64 -10.82 0.48
CA VAL A 52 -2.24 -11.84 -0.36
C VAL A 52 -3.56 -11.36 -0.94
N LYS A 53 -3.76 -11.55 -2.24
CA LYS A 53 -5.01 -11.19 -2.93
C LYS A 53 -6.19 -11.94 -2.32
N GLY A 54 -7.31 -11.24 -2.11
CA GLY A 54 -8.54 -11.83 -1.57
C GLY A 54 -8.56 -12.05 -0.05
N VAL A 55 -7.49 -11.74 0.68
CA VAL A 55 -7.49 -11.67 2.13
C VAL A 55 -7.95 -10.26 2.56
N PRO A 56 -8.85 -10.13 3.56
CA PRO A 56 -9.25 -8.83 4.06
C PRO A 56 -8.16 -8.24 4.97
N TYR A 57 -7.84 -6.97 4.74
CA TYR A 57 -6.94 -6.17 5.56
C TYR A 57 -7.60 -4.85 5.92
N THR A 58 -7.11 -4.20 6.97
CA THR A 58 -7.49 -2.85 7.37
C THR A 58 -6.46 -1.83 6.90
N LEU A 59 -6.88 -0.57 6.77
CA LEU A 59 -5.96 0.50 6.41
C LEU A 59 -4.94 0.75 7.53
N ASN A 60 -5.33 0.56 8.79
CA ASN A 60 -4.42 0.61 9.93
C ASN A 60 -3.29 -0.43 9.82
N GLU A 61 -3.55 -1.65 9.35
CA GLU A 61 -2.51 -2.67 9.15
C GLU A 61 -1.49 -2.23 8.07
N MET A 62 -1.96 -1.68 6.96
CA MET A 62 -1.08 -1.16 5.90
C MET A 62 -0.24 0.02 6.38
N ILE A 63 -0.85 0.97 7.10
CA ILE A 63 -0.15 2.12 7.67
C ILE A 63 0.90 1.65 8.67
N PHE A 64 0.53 0.72 9.56
CA PHE A 64 1.45 0.15 10.54
C PHE A 64 2.64 -0.51 9.86
N PHE A 65 2.40 -1.32 8.83
CA PHE A 65 3.47 -1.94 8.04
C PHE A 65 4.39 -0.90 7.39
N ALA A 66 3.84 0.15 6.77
CA ALA A 66 4.64 1.20 6.14
C ALA A 66 5.55 1.88 7.16
N VAL A 67 4.99 2.33 8.28
CA VAL A 67 5.72 3.03 9.34
C VAL A 67 6.80 2.13 9.96
N ASN A 68 6.46 0.88 10.29
CA ASN A 68 7.40 -0.04 10.92
C ASN A 68 8.58 -0.42 10.00
N ASN A 69 8.35 -0.43 8.68
CA ASN A 69 9.37 -0.72 7.69
C ASN A 69 10.03 0.54 7.11
N GLN A 70 9.75 1.73 7.65
CA GLN A 70 10.29 3.02 7.18
C GLN A 70 10.02 3.28 5.69
N LEU A 71 8.79 3.00 5.25
CA LEU A 71 8.31 3.26 3.89
C LEU A 71 7.39 4.48 3.89
N ALA A 72 7.37 5.23 2.79
CA ALA A 72 6.26 6.11 2.47
C ALA A 72 5.09 5.26 1.98
N LEU A 73 3.88 5.59 2.44
CA LEU A 73 2.62 5.08 1.93
C LEU A 73 1.76 6.25 1.46
N ASP A 74 1.56 6.32 0.15
CA ASP A 74 0.65 7.26 -0.49
C ASP A 74 -0.64 6.55 -0.89
N ILE A 75 -1.77 7.22 -0.66
CA ILE A 75 -3.09 6.75 -1.08
C ILE A 75 -3.62 7.68 -2.16
N TYR A 76 -3.81 7.12 -3.35
CA TYR A 76 -4.37 7.83 -4.50
C TYR A 76 -5.84 7.45 -4.71
N GLY A 77 -6.59 8.40 -5.25
CA GLY A 77 -7.97 8.20 -5.67
C GLY A 77 -8.12 7.20 -6.82
N GLU A 78 -9.28 7.22 -7.50
CA GLU A 78 -9.52 6.34 -8.66
C GLU A 78 -8.60 6.62 -9.85
N THR A 79 -7.96 7.79 -9.84
CA THR A 79 -6.90 8.19 -10.77
C THR A 79 -5.62 8.47 -9.98
N ASP A 80 -4.46 8.08 -10.52
CA ASP A 80 -3.14 8.29 -9.88
C ASP A 80 -2.75 9.77 -9.73
N HIS A 81 -3.60 10.70 -10.19
CA HIS A 81 -3.31 12.13 -10.20
C HIS A 81 -3.75 12.86 -8.93
N GLN A 82 -4.49 12.20 -8.04
CA GLN A 82 -4.99 12.80 -6.81
C GLN A 82 -4.48 12.03 -5.59
N LEU A 83 -3.43 12.55 -4.97
CA LEU A 83 -2.99 12.12 -3.64
C LEU A 83 -4.05 12.55 -2.61
N ILE A 84 -4.53 11.59 -1.81
CA ILE A 84 -5.57 11.81 -0.80
C ILE A 84 -4.96 11.78 0.61
N ALA A 85 -4.05 10.85 0.86
CA ALA A 85 -3.41 10.70 2.16
C ALA A 85 -1.96 10.21 1.99
N HIS A 86 -1.12 10.58 2.94
CA HIS A 86 0.28 10.19 3.02
C HIS A 86 0.59 9.75 4.46
N TYR A 87 1.33 8.65 4.60
CA TYR A 87 1.76 8.09 5.88
C TYR A 87 3.20 7.60 5.77
N GLY A 88 3.98 7.72 6.85
CA GLY A 88 5.36 7.23 6.85
C GLY A 88 6.37 8.28 6.37
N ALA A 89 7.44 7.81 5.71
CA ALA A 89 8.68 8.57 5.49
C ALA A 89 8.97 8.84 4.01
#